data_AF-A0A375ISH3-F1
#
_entry.id   AF-A0A375ISH3-F1
#
_cell.length_a   1.000
_cell.length_b   1.000
_cell.length_c   1.000
_cell.angle_alpha   90.00
_cell.angle_beta   90.00
_cell.angle_gamma   90.00
#
_symmetry.space_group_name_H-M   'P 1'
#
loop_
_entity.id
_entity.type
_entity.pdbx_description
1 polymer ?
#
loop_
_entity_poly.entity_id
_entity_poly.type
_entity_poly.pdbx_seq_one_letter_code
_entity_poly.pdbx_strand_id
1 'polypeptide(L)'
;MESGKYRWCGGGQPPGGQQTGPNPTDRGKLGSKRHLVVDRRGVPLALVVTGANRHDSVVFEDLVDAIPTVPGLPGRPRSRPDKLHADKGYDFARCCRHLRKRGIIPRIARRGVEKNDRLGKHRWVVERTHAWFAGFGKLRIRFERRLDIHLGLLKLACAVICSRFVEEFC
;
A
#
# COMPACT_ATOMS: atom_id res chain seq x y z
N MET A 1 -26.66 -39.43 14.04
CA MET A 1 -25.72 -38.81 13.08
C MET A 1 -26.27 -37.43 12.74
N GLU A 2 -25.93 -36.43 13.55
CA GLU A 2 -26.35 -35.04 13.32
C GLU A 2 -25.39 -34.36 12.35
N SER A 3 -25.93 -33.94 11.21
CA SER A 3 -25.27 -33.13 10.21
C SER A 3 -25.19 -31.68 10.70
N GLY A 4 -24.10 -31.36 11.38
CA GLY A 4 -23.75 -30.00 11.80
C GLY A 4 -23.64 -29.06 10.61
N LYS A 5 -24.63 -28.17 10.45
CA LYS A 5 -24.57 -27.02 9.54
C LYS A 5 -23.41 -26.12 9.95
N TYR A 6 -22.32 -26.14 9.20
CA TYR A 6 -21.27 -25.11 9.30
C TYR A 6 -21.86 -23.77 8.85
N ARG A 7 -22.37 -23.01 9.81
CA ARG A 7 -22.77 -21.62 9.65
C ARG A 7 -21.48 -20.83 9.45
N TRP A 8 -21.24 -20.35 8.23
CA TRP A 8 -20.18 -19.38 7.95
C TRP A 8 -20.49 -18.10 8.74
N CYS A 9 -19.93 -17.99 9.94
CA CYS A 9 -19.94 -16.74 10.70
C CYS A 9 -19.22 -15.69 9.85
N GLY A 10 -19.91 -14.60 9.53
CA GLY A 10 -19.40 -13.50 8.71
C GLY A 10 -18.04 -13.03 9.19
N GLY A 11 -17.15 -12.76 8.22
CA GLY A 11 -15.78 -12.32 8.49
C GLY A 11 -15.75 -11.17 9.51
N GLY A 12 -14.98 -11.37 10.58
CA GLY A 12 -14.93 -10.46 11.72
C GLY A 12 -14.63 -9.01 11.30
N GLN A 13 -15.39 -8.09 11.87
CA GLN A 13 -15.16 -6.65 11.70
C GLN A 13 -13.96 -6.23 12.55
N PRO A 14 -13.05 -5.38 12.03
CA PRO A 14 -12.01 -4.77 12.84
C PRO A 14 -12.63 -4.08 14.06
N PRO A 15 -12.04 -4.22 15.26
CA PRO A 15 -12.60 -3.68 16.52
C PRO A 15 -12.51 -2.15 16.64
N GLY A 16 -12.41 -1.43 15.52
CA GLY A 16 -12.18 0.02 15.46
C GLY A 16 -10.78 0.43 15.93
N GLY A 17 -10.64 1.71 16.29
CA GLY A 17 -9.40 2.29 16.81
C GLY A 17 -8.80 3.38 15.92
N GLN A 18 -7.57 3.79 16.21
CA GLN A 18 -6.89 4.86 15.47
C GLN A 18 -6.73 4.51 13.99
N GLN A 19 -6.93 5.51 13.11
CA GLN A 19 -6.90 5.32 11.65
C GLN A 19 -7.82 4.18 11.17
N THR A 20 -8.99 4.03 11.80
CA THR A 20 -10.11 3.25 11.27
C THR A 20 -11.24 4.19 10.88
N GLY A 21 -12.00 3.84 9.85
CA GLY A 21 -13.16 4.62 9.43
C GLY A 21 -14.15 3.75 8.64
N PRO A 22 -15.37 4.24 8.41
CA PRO A 22 -16.37 3.52 7.63
C PRO A 22 -15.83 3.15 6.25
N ASN A 23 -16.00 1.89 5.86
CA ASN A 23 -15.60 1.45 4.53
C ASN A 23 -16.54 2.10 3.49
N PRO A 24 -16.03 2.77 2.44
CA PRO A 24 -16.86 3.46 1.46
C PRO A 24 -17.91 2.56 0.79
N THR A 25 -17.59 1.29 0.58
CA THR A 25 -18.47 0.30 -0.06
C THR A 25 -19.45 -0.36 0.92
N ASP A 26 -19.07 -0.45 2.19
CA ASP A 26 -19.85 -1.08 3.26
C ASP A 26 -19.74 -0.23 4.53
N ARG A 27 -20.61 0.78 4.62
CA ARG A 27 -20.51 1.83 5.66
C ARG A 27 -20.72 1.31 7.08
N GLY A 28 -21.28 0.10 7.25
CA GLY A 28 -21.41 -0.56 8.55
C GLY A 28 -20.09 -1.16 9.07
N LYS A 29 -19.12 -1.40 8.18
CA LYS A 29 -17.82 -1.98 8.54
C LYS A 29 -16.75 -0.91 8.69
N LEU A 30 -16.04 -0.97 9.81
CA LEU A 30 -14.82 -0.19 10.02
C LEU A 30 -13.65 -0.85 9.31
N GLY A 31 -12.76 -0.04 8.75
CA GLY A 31 -11.55 -0.55 8.10
C GLY A 31 -10.42 0.48 8.05
N SER A 32 -9.26 -0.01 7.61
CA SER A 32 -8.08 0.78 7.31
C SER A 32 -7.60 0.47 5.90
N LYS A 33 -6.98 1.46 5.27
CA LYS A 33 -6.28 1.33 4.00
C LYS A 33 -4.78 1.37 4.23
N ARG A 34 -4.05 0.59 3.44
CA ARG A 34 -2.59 0.59 3.39
C ARG A 34 -2.18 1.26 2.09
N HIS A 35 -1.34 2.27 2.19
CA HIS A 35 -0.75 2.97 1.06
C HIS A 35 0.70 2.55 0.98
N LEU A 36 1.09 1.98 -0.16
CA LEU A 36 2.39 1.34 -0.32
C LEU A 36 3.10 1.89 -1.55
N VAL A 37 4.39 2.21 -1.40
CA VAL A 37 5.30 2.43 -2.53
C VAL A 37 6.19 1.21 -2.63
N VAL A 38 6.28 0.65 -3.84
CA VAL A 38 7.15 -0.48 -4.14
C VAL A 38 8.06 -0.15 -5.31
N ASP A 39 9.21 -0.80 -5.35
CA ASP A 39 10.07 -0.80 -6.53
C ASP A 39 9.49 -1.67 -7.66
N ARG A 40 10.24 -1.83 -8.76
CA ARG A 40 9.80 -2.63 -9.92
C ARG A 40 9.70 -4.13 -9.62
N ARG A 41 10.41 -4.64 -8.62
CA ARG A 41 10.40 -6.06 -8.22
C ARG A 41 9.34 -6.36 -7.16
N GLY A 42 8.81 -5.32 -6.50
CA GLY A 42 7.82 -5.44 -5.43
C GLY A 42 8.40 -5.23 -4.03
N VAL A 43 9.64 -4.75 -3.92
CA VAL A 43 10.29 -4.41 -2.66
C VAL A 43 9.56 -3.20 -2.05
N PRO A 44 9.01 -3.31 -0.83
CA PRO A 44 8.32 -2.21 -0.18
C PRO A 44 9.33 -1.13 0.25
N LEU A 45 9.14 0.10 -0.25
CA LEU A 45 9.98 1.26 0.04
C LEU A 45 9.37 2.16 1.12
N ALA A 46 8.06 2.39 1.06
CA ALA A 46 7.34 3.22 2.03
C ALA A 46 5.94 2.67 2.26
N LEU A 47 5.44 2.79 3.50
CA LEU A 47 4.14 2.32 3.92
C LEU A 47 3.47 3.31 4.88
N VAL A 48 2.22 3.67 4.58
CA VAL A 48 1.36 4.51 5.42
C VAL A 48 0.01 3.83 5.61
N VAL A 49 -0.63 4.00 6.78
CA VAL A 49 -1.95 3.45 7.08
C VAL A 49 -2.92 4.58 7.42
N THR A 50 -4.09 4.56 6.80
CA THR A 50 -5.18 5.51 7.08
C THR A 50 -6.49 4.80 7.37
N GLY A 51 -7.46 5.54 7.92
CA GLY A 51 -8.87 5.10 7.92
C GLY A 51 -9.39 4.82 6.51
N ALA A 52 -10.31 3.85 6.38
CA ALA A 52 -10.84 3.44 5.08
C ALA A 52 -11.62 4.54 4.34
N ASN A 53 -12.19 5.49 5.08
CA ASN A 53 -12.92 6.64 4.53
C ASN A 53 -12.00 7.75 3.99
N ARG A 54 -10.69 7.68 4.22
CA ARG A 54 -9.76 8.69 3.71
C ARG A 54 -9.53 8.49 2.21
N HIS A 55 -9.48 9.61 1.49
CA HIS A 55 -9.19 9.62 0.07
C HIS A 55 -7.69 9.40 -0.13
N ASP A 56 -7.33 8.51 -1.06
CA ASP A 56 -5.96 8.02 -1.18
C ASP A 56 -4.97 9.13 -1.57
N SER A 57 -5.41 10.09 -2.38
CA SER A 57 -4.59 11.25 -2.76
C SER A 57 -4.31 12.26 -1.64
N VAL A 58 -4.81 12.07 -0.42
CA VAL A 58 -4.46 12.92 0.74
C VAL A 58 -3.10 12.56 1.31
N VAL A 59 -2.74 11.27 1.30
CA VAL A 59 -1.46 10.78 1.86
C VAL A 59 -0.38 10.57 0.81
N PHE A 60 -0.69 10.87 -0.45
CA PHE A 60 0.23 10.65 -1.56
C PHE A 60 1.55 11.40 -1.39
N GLU A 61 1.48 12.66 -0.97
CA GLU A 61 2.66 13.52 -0.81
C GLU A 61 3.55 12.99 0.33
N ASP A 62 2.97 12.75 1.51
CA ASP A 62 3.66 12.16 2.66
C ASP A 62 4.30 10.80 2.34
N LEU A 63 3.59 9.97 1.56
CA LEU A 63 4.07 8.64 1.19
C LEU A 63 5.27 8.71 0.24
N VAL A 64 5.25 9.62 -0.74
CA VAL A 64 6.39 9.86 -1.64
C VAL A 64 7.58 10.45 -0.87
N ASP A 65 7.29 11.26 0.14
CA ASP A 65 8.31 11.92 0.96
C ASP A 65 8.99 10.95 1.93
N ALA A 66 8.28 9.90 2.32
CA ALA A 66 8.79 8.82 3.15
C ALA A 66 9.68 7.80 2.40
N ILE A 67 9.84 7.92 1.08
CA ILE A 67 10.74 7.04 0.32
C ILE A 67 12.17 7.21 0.87
N PRO A 68 12.80 6.14 1.39
CA PRO A 68 14.11 6.24 1.98
C PRO A 68 15.15 6.54 0.90
N THR A 69 16.20 7.25 1.30
CA THR A 69 17.42 7.30 0.49
C THR A 69 18.09 5.94 0.61
N VAL A 70 18.37 5.31 -0.54
CA VAL A 70 18.97 3.97 -0.59
C VAL A 70 20.47 4.12 -0.87
N PRO A 71 21.35 3.94 0.14
CA PRO A 71 22.80 3.86 -0.04
C PRO A 71 23.21 2.47 -0.55
N GLY A 72 24.45 2.31 -0.99
CA GLY A 72 25.05 0.99 -1.27
C GLY A 72 25.68 0.80 -2.65
N LEU A 73 25.46 1.75 -3.58
CA LEU A 73 26.19 1.80 -4.85
C LEU A 73 27.22 2.95 -4.83
N PRO A 74 28.37 2.83 -5.52
CA PRO A 74 29.32 3.93 -5.67
C PRO A 74 28.64 5.18 -6.23
N GLY A 75 28.89 6.33 -5.60
CA GLY A 75 28.31 7.63 -5.96
C GLY A 75 27.24 8.13 -4.97
N ARG A 76 26.49 9.17 -5.38
CA ARG A 76 25.45 9.77 -4.53
C ARG A 76 24.29 8.78 -4.35
N PRO A 77 23.91 8.42 -3.11
CA PRO A 77 22.77 7.55 -2.84
C PRO A 77 21.52 8.02 -3.58
N ARG A 78 20.82 7.08 -4.22
CA ARG A 78 19.59 7.40 -4.93
C ARG A 78 18.53 7.72 -3.88
N SER A 79 18.05 8.96 -3.89
CA SER A 79 17.03 9.44 -2.96
C SER A 79 15.63 9.47 -3.56
N ARG A 80 15.50 9.33 -4.89
CA ARG A 80 14.23 9.47 -5.61
C ARG A 80 14.17 8.57 -6.86
N PRO A 81 12.98 8.08 -7.23
CA PRO A 81 12.80 7.35 -8.49
C PRO A 81 12.71 8.30 -9.69
N ASP A 82 13.14 7.85 -10.88
CA ASP A 82 13.04 8.65 -12.12
C ASP A 82 11.58 8.88 -12.54
N LYS A 83 10.73 7.89 -12.29
CA LYS A 83 9.29 7.92 -12.60
C LYS A 83 8.49 7.17 -11.54
N LEU A 84 7.27 7.64 -11.28
CA LEU A 84 6.36 7.01 -10.35
C LEU A 84 5.04 6.69 -11.05
N HIS A 85 4.64 5.41 -10.98
CA HIS A 85 3.36 4.94 -11.50
C HIS A 85 2.31 4.97 -10.38
N ALA A 86 1.14 5.54 -10.66
CA ALA A 86 0.02 5.57 -9.72
C ALA A 86 -1.33 5.37 -10.43
N ASP A 87 -2.32 4.89 -9.67
CA ASP A 87 -3.68 4.66 -10.18
C ASP A 87 -4.40 5.98 -10.51
N LYS A 88 -5.49 5.88 -11.28
CA LYS A 88 -6.37 7.02 -11.64
C LYS A 88 -6.91 7.76 -10.43
N GLY A 89 -7.05 7.08 -9.30
CA GLY A 89 -7.42 7.69 -8.02
C GLY A 89 -6.43 8.77 -7.53
N TYR A 90 -5.26 8.88 -8.15
CA TYR A 90 -4.25 9.91 -7.87
C TYR A 90 -4.16 10.98 -8.96
N ASP A 91 -5.07 10.99 -9.94
CA ASP A 91 -5.10 11.98 -11.02
C ASP A 91 -5.59 13.35 -10.52
N PHE A 92 -4.75 14.01 -9.73
CA PHE A 92 -4.94 15.37 -9.25
C PHE A 92 -3.72 16.21 -9.61
N ALA A 93 -3.97 17.46 -10.00
CA ALA A 93 -2.91 18.41 -10.35
C ALA A 93 -1.86 18.57 -9.24
N ARG A 94 -2.27 18.49 -7.96
CA ARG A 94 -1.35 18.55 -6.82
C ARG A 94 -0.36 17.38 -6.79
N CYS A 95 -0.81 16.15 -7.04
CA CYS A 95 0.03 14.95 -7.03
C CYS A 95 1.08 15.03 -8.15
N CYS A 96 0.66 15.40 -9.36
CA CYS A 96 1.57 15.61 -10.49
C CYS A 96 2.58 16.74 -10.22
N ARG A 97 2.14 17.85 -9.60
CA ARG A 97 3.02 18.97 -9.25
C ARG A 97 4.04 18.58 -8.19
N HIS A 98 3.64 17.83 -7.17
CA HIS A 98 4.52 17.32 -6.12
C HIS A 98 5.64 16.45 -6.69
N LEU A 99 5.30 15.51 -7.57
CA LEU A 99 6.29 14.67 -8.25
C LEU A 99 7.25 15.49 -9.09
N ARG A 100 6.75 16.42 -9.92
CA ARG A 100 7.59 17.28 -10.75
C ARG A 100 8.54 18.15 -9.93
N LYS A 101 8.07 18.73 -8.81
CA LYS A 101 8.91 19.51 -7.88
C LYS A 101 10.08 18.70 -7.33
N ARG A 102 9.92 17.38 -7.24
CA ARG A 102 10.95 16.44 -6.76
C ARG A 102 11.84 15.90 -7.87
N GLY A 103 11.59 16.25 -9.13
CA GLY A 103 12.28 15.71 -10.31
C GLY A 103 11.79 14.32 -10.72
N ILE A 104 10.62 13.89 -10.25
CA ILE A 104 10.04 12.57 -10.53
C ILE A 104 9.03 12.71 -11.66
N ILE A 105 9.14 11.88 -12.70
CA ILE A 105 8.21 11.87 -13.83
C ILE A 105 6.88 11.21 -13.38
N PRO A 106 5.74 11.94 -13.40
CA PRO A 106 4.44 11.35 -13.07
C PRO A 106 3.96 10.42 -14.19
N ARG A 107 3.70 9.16 -13.85
CA ARG A 107 3.00 8.17 -14.70
C ARG A 107 1.67 7.80 -14.04
N ILE A 108 0.81 8.79 -13.88
CA ILE A 108 -0.53 8.64 -13.33
C ILE A 108 -1.51 8.54 -14.49
N ALA A 109 -2.35 7.51 -14.48
CA ALA A 109 -3.36 7.35 -15.52
C ALA A 109 -4.46 8.40 -15.36
N ARG A 110 -4.90 8.98 -16.49
CA ARG A 110 -5.93 10.02 -16.47
C ARG A 110 -7.33 9.45 -16.23
N ARG A 111 -8.06 10.05 -15.30
CA ARG A 111 -9.45 9.69 -14.99
C ARG A 111 -10.33 10.03 -16.20
N GLY A 112 -11.21 9.10 -16.57
CA GLY A 112 -12.15 9.28 -17.69
C GLY A 112 -11.55 9.21 -19.10
N VAL A 113 -10.22 9.18 -19.26
CA VAL A 113 -9.56 9.22 -20.58
C VAL A 113 -8.90 7.87 -20.92
N GLU A 114 -8.10 7.32 -20.02
CA GLU A 114 -7.32 6.11 -20.32
C GLU A 114 -8.09 4.83 -20.01
N LYS A 115 -7.91 3.75 -20.79
CA LYS A 115 -8.44 2.42 -20.44
C LYS A 115 -7.67 1.83 -19.25
N ASN A 116 -8.32 0.97 -18.45
CA ASN A 116 -7.72 0.37 -17.25
C ASN A 116 -6.54 -0.58 -17.58
N ASP A 117 -6.44 -1.05 -18.81
CA ASP A 117 -5.52 -2.12 -19.24
C ASP A 117 -4.05 -1.70 -19.16
N ARG A 118 -3.72 -0.44 -19.44
CA ARG A 118 -2.33 0.06 -19.41
C ARG A 118 -1.78 0.15 -17.99
N LEU A 119 -2.63 0.43 -17.00
CA LEU A 119 -2.28 0.44 -15.59
C LEU A 119 -1.95 -0.97 -15.07
N GLY A 120 -2.70 -1.99 -15.52
CA GLY A 120 -2.55 -3.37 -15.08
C GLY A 120 -1.10 -3.89 -15.15
N LYS A 121 -0.35 -3.48 -16.19
CA LYS A 121 1.06 -3.87 -16.39
C LYS A 121 2.00 -3.48 -15.25
N HIS A 122 1.73 -2.38 -14.56
CA HIS A 122 2.54 -1.91 -13.43
C HIS A 122 1.85 -2.13 -12.09
N ARG A 123 0.51 -2.08 -12.09
CA ARG A 123 -0.35 -2.29 -10.92
C ARG A 123 -0.19 -3.69 -10.33
N TRP A 124 0.02 -4.71 -11.15
CA TRP A 124 0.14 -6.08 -10.66
C TRP A 124 1.26 -6.24 -9.62
N VAL A 125 2.36 -5.48 -9.73
CA VAL A 125 3.48 -5.54 -8.78
C VAL A 125 3.01 -5.10 -7.39
N VAL A 126 2.26 -4.01 -7.31
CA VAL A 126 1.68 -3.49 -6.06
C VAL A 126 0.66 -4.48 -5.49
N GLU A 127 -0.21 -5.02 -6.36
CA GLU A 127 -1.22 -6.01 -5.96
C GLU A 127 -0.57 -7.30 -5.43
N ARG A 128 0.52 -7.76 -6.05
CA ARG A 128 1.30 -8.90 -5.57
C ARG A 128 1.87 -8.62 -4.18
N THR A 129 2.45 -7.44 -3.94
CA THR A 129 2.97 -7.10 -2.61
C THR A 129 1.85 -7.03 -1.57
N HIS A 130 0.67 -6.50 -1.92
CA HIS A 130 -0.52 -6.60 -1.07
C HIS A 130 -0.95 -8.05 -0.79
N ALA A 131 -0.87 -8.94 -1.78
CA ALA A 131 -1.14 -10.37 -1.60
C ALA A 131 -0.13 -11.02 -0.63
N TRP A 132 1.14 -10.64 -0.67
CA TRP A 132 2.12 -11.10 0.33
C TRP A 132 1.77 -10.64 1.75
N PHE A 133 1.35 -9.39 1.92
CA PHE A 133 0.82 -8.93 3.22
C PHE A 133 -0.37 -9.78 3.68
N ALA A 134 -1.31 -10.08 2.79
CA ALA A 134 -2.45 -10.93 3.11
C ALA A 134 -2.04 -12.39 3.42
N GLY A 135 -0.96 -12.88 2.79
CA GLY A 135 -0.41 -14.22 3.00
C GLY A 135 0.10 -14.48 4.42
N PHE A 136 0.47 -13.45 5.17
CA PHE A 136 0.80 -13.58 6.60
C PHE A 136 -0.41 -13.92 7.49
N GLY A 137 -1.63 -13.99 6.93
CA GLY A 137 -2.86 -14.38 7.63
C GLY A 137 -3.36 -13.30 8.59
N LYS A 138 -2.60 -13.03 9.66
CA LYS A 138 -2.91 -12.00 10.67
C LYS A 138 -3.05 -10.61 10.06
N LEU A 139 -2.27 -10.30 9.03
CA LEU A 139 -2.33 -9.02 8.34
C LEU A 139 -3.44 -8.96 7.28
N ARG A 140 -4.22 -10.01 7.06
CA ARG A 140 -5.36 -9.97 6.14
C ARG A 140 -6.51 -9.14 6.70
N ILE A 141 -6.80 -9.29 7.99
CA ILE A 141 -7.82 -8.54 8.72
C ILE A 141 -7.13 -7.85 9.89
N ARG A 142 -7.29 -6.52 10.01
CA ARG A 142 -6.74 -5.77 11.13
C ARG A 142 -7.57 -6.06 12.38
N PHE A 143 -6.95 -6.66 13.40
CA PHE A 143 -7.56 -6.84 14.73
C PHE A 143 -7.00 -5.87 15.77
N GLU A 144 -5.89 -5.18 15.46
CA GLU A 144 -5.21 -4.28 16.38
C GLU A 144 -5.92 -2.91 16.46
N ARG A 145 -6.47 -2.57 17.63
CA ARG A 145 -7.08 -1.24 17.88
C ARG A 145 -6.04 -0.11 17.87
N ARG A 146 -4.82 -0.43 18.30
CA ARG A 146 -3.66 0.46 18.39
C ARG A 146 -2.92 0.53 17.05
N LEU A 147 -2.70 1.75 16.55
CA LEU A 147 -2.07 1.96 15.24
C LEU A 147 -0.58 1.61 15.25
N ASP A 148 0.12 1.94 16.32
CA ASP A 148 1.54 1.66 16.51
C ASP A 148 1.84 0.16 16.46
N ILE A 149 1.02 -0.67 17.11
CA ILE A 149 1.14 -2.14 17.04
C ILE A 149 0.90 -2.62 15.61
N HIS A 150 -0.14 -2.10 14.94
CA HIS A 150 -0.45 -2.50 13.57
C HIS A 150 0.67 -2.11 12.59
N LEU A 151 1.21 -0.90 12.72
CA LEU A 151 2.36 -0.43 11.94
C LEU A 151 3.61 -1.25 12.22
N GLY A 152 3.85 -1.64 13.48
CA GLY A 152 4.96 -2.52 13.85
C GLY A 152 4.89 -3.87 13.13
N LEU A 153 3.72 -4.52 13.17
CA LEU A 153 3.49 -5.80 12.47
C LEU A 153 3.65 -5.66 10.95
N LEU A 154 3.17 -4.55 10.38
CA LEU A 154 3.33 -4.29 8.95
C LEU A 154 4.79 -4.05 8.57
N LYS A 155 5.55 -3.30 9.37
CA LYS A 155 6.98 -3.09 9.14
C LYS A 155 7.77 -4.39 9.27
N LEU A 156 7.41 -5.26 10.21
CA LEU A 156 8.01 -6.59 10.31
C LEU A 156 7.73 -7.42 9.05
N ALA A 157 6.50 -7.39 8.54
CA ALA A 157 6.17 -8.04 7.27
C ALA A 157 6.94 -7.43 6.08
N CYS A 158 7.14 -6.09 6.04
CA CYS A 158 8.02 -5.47 5.05
C CYS A 158 9.44 -6.03 5.15
N ALA A 159 10.00 -6.15 6.36
CA ALA A 159 11.36 -6.66 6.56
C ALA A 159 11.50 -8.12 6.05
N VAL A 160 10.52 -8.98 6.35
CA VAL A 160 10.49 -10.37 5.84
C VAL A 160 10.33 -10.41 4.31
N ILE A 161 9.56 -9.51 3.72
CA ILE A 161 9.47 -9.40 2.26
C ILE A 161 10.81 -8.96 1.68
N CYS A 162 11.46 -7.95 2.28
CA CYS A 162 12.77 -7.47 1.85
C CYS A 162 13.85 -8.54 1.95
N SER A 163 13.87 -9.37 3.01
CA SER A 163 14.89 -10.41 3.19
C SER A 163 14.89 -11.43 2.05
N ARG A 164 13.71 -11.79 1.52
CA ARG A 164 13.58 -12.69 0.37
C ARG A 164 14.30 -12.19 -0.88
N PHE A 165 14.41 -10.88 -1.05
CA PHE A 165 15.16 -10.28 -2.17
C PHE A 165 16.65 -10.23 -1.92
N VAL A 166 17.09 -10.20 -0.65
CA VAL A 166 18.51 -10.24 -0.27
C VAL A 166 19.05 -11.65 -0.40
N GLU A 167 18.30 -12.66 0.04
CA GLU A 167 18.65 -14.08 -0.13
C GLU A 167 18.85 -14.47 -1.59
N GLU A 168 18.20 -13.78 -2.54
CA GLU A 168 18.42 -14.01 -3.97
C GLU A 168 19.81 -13.53 -4.47
N PHE A 169 20.49 -12.69 -3.69
CA PHE A 169 21.83 -12.16 -4.00
C PHE A 169 22.96 -12.83 -3.21
N CYS A 170 22.64 -13.70 -2.25
CA CYS A 170 23.59 -14.47 -1.44
C CYS A 170 23.70 -15.90 -1.97
#